data_AF-A0A485CGP0-F1
#
_entry.id   AF-A0A485CGP0-F1
#
_cell.length_a   1.000
_cell.length_b   1.000
_cell.length_c   1.000
_cell.angle_alpha   90.00
_cell.angle_beta   90.00
_cell.angle_gamma   90.00
#
_symmetry.space_group_name_H-M   'P 1'
#
loop_
_entity.id
_entity.type
_entity.pdbx_description
1 polymer ?
#
loop_
_entity_poly.entity_id
_entity_poly.type
_entity_poly.pdbx_seq_one_letter_code
_entity_poly.pdbx_strand_id
1 'polypeptide(L)'
;MSAWGRIVGDGALNFEIVDIAVDPAHQGKGLGRKIMAHLMAWLEQHAPVGAYVSLVADVPELYQKFGFKLVRPESEGMALVWGSQEG
;
A
#
# COMPACT_ATOMS: atom_id res chain seq x y z
N MET A 1 1.07 -20.77 -5.59
CA MET A 1 1.35 -19.36 -5.95
C MET A 1 0.37 -18.51 -5.19
N SER A 2 0.78 -17.85 -4.13
CA SER A 2 -0.13 -16.94 -3.41
C SER A 2 0.61 -15.64 -3.16
N ALA A 3 0.41 -14.70 -4.07
CA ALA A 3 0.84 -13.33 -3.91
C ALA A 3 -0.42 -12.47 -4.09
N TRP A 4 -0.67 -11.54 -3.17
CA TRP A 4 -1.91 -10.78 -3.10
C TRP A 4 -1.63 -9.31 -2.81
N GLY A 5 -2.44 -8.42 -3.37
CA GLY A 5 -2.46 -7.00 -3.03
C GLY A 5 -3.89 -6.50 -2.84
N ARG A 6 -4.11 -5.56 -1.92
CA ARG A 6 -5.44 -5.00 -1.65
C ARG A 6 -5.42 -3.47 -1.58
N ILE A 7 -6.40 -2.86 -2.25
CA ILE A 7 -6.75 -1.44 -2.12
C ILE A 7 -8.08 -1.37 -1.35
N VAL A 8 -8.17 -0.42 -0.42
CA VAL A 8 -9.40 -0.02 0.28
C VAL A 8 -9.58 1.48 0.07
N GLY A 9 -10.81 1.97 0.12
CA GLY A 9 -11.06 3.41 -0.06
C GLY A 9 -12.54 3.73 -0.15
N ASP A 10 -12.82 5.02 -0.27
CA ASP A 10 -14.17 5.54 -0.48
C ASP A 10 -14.60 5.52 -1.97
N GLY A 11 -13.70 5.12 -2.86
CA GLY A 11 -13.92 5.10 -4.30
C GLY A 11 -13.88 6.49 -4.95
N ALA A 12 -13.47 7.53 -4.22
CA ALA A 12 -13.43 8.90 -4.69
C ALA A 12 -12.15 9.63 -4.27
N LEU A 13 -12.02 10.00 -2.99
CA LEU A 13 -10.98 10.93 -2.54
C LEU A 13 -9.80 10.24 -1.86
N ASN A 14 -10.03 9.09 -1.22
CA ASN A 14 -8.99 8.40 -0.45
C ASN A 14 -8.92 6.91 -0.79
N PHE A 15 -7.70 6.46 -1.04
CA PHE A 15 -7.36 5.06 -1.22
C PHE A 15 -6.17 4.68 -0.33
N GLU A 16 -6.19 3.45 0.17
CA GLU A 16 -5.10 2.88 0.95
C GLU A 16 -4.72 1.52 0.39
N ILE A 17 -3.43 1.31 0.13
CA ILE A 17 -2.88 -0.02 -0.15
C ILE A 17 -2.54 -0.65 1.19
N VAL A 18 -3.41 -1.54 1.67
CA VAL A 18 -3.35 -2.06 3.04
C VAL A 18 -2.54 -3.35 3.18
N ASP A 19 -2.46 -4.18 2.13
CA ASP A 19 -1.73 -5.44 2.18
C ASP A 19 -1.02 -5.69 0.86
N ILE A 20 0.25 -6.09 0.96
CA ILE A 20 1.00 -6.74 -0.11
C ILE A 20 1.71 -7.95 0.47
N ALA A 21 1.16 -9.12 0.21
CA ALA A 21 1.70 -10.37 0.71
C ALA A 21 2.33 -11.17 -0.44
N VAL A 22 3.56 -11.63 -0.24
CA VAL A 22 4.20 -12.63 -1.10
C VAL A 22 4.61 -13.78 -0.21
N ASP A 23 4.09 -14.96 -0.51
CA ASP A 23 4.50 -16.22 0.12
C ASP A 23 6.04 -16.28 0.24
N PRO A 24 6.60 -16.57 1.44
CA PRO A 24 8.05 -16.61 1.67
C PRO A 24 8.83 -17.47 0.66
N ALA A 25 8.28 -18.60 0.22
CA ALA A 25 8.92 -19.48 -0.78
C ALA A 25 9.00 -18.86 -2.19
N HIS A 26 8.36 -17.72 -2.39
CA HIS A 26 8.27 -17.00 -3.65
C HIS A 26 8.81 -15.56 -3.57
N GLN A 27 9.36 -15.15 -2.43
CA GLN A 27 10.05 -13.87 -2.27
C GLN A 27 11.31 -13.81 -3.15
N GLY A 28 11.82 -12.60 -3.39
CA GLY A 28 12.98 -12.36 -4.27
C GLY A 28 12.71 -12.52 -5.77
N LYS A 29 11.55 -13.02 -6.17
CA LYS A 29 11.16 -13.25 -7.59
C LYS A 29 10.46 -12.05 -8.25
N GLY A 30 10.50 -10.88 -7.61
CA GLY A 30 9.87 -9.65 -8.13
C GLY A 30 8.33 -9.64 -8.08
N LEU A 31 7.69 -10.56 -7.36
CA LEU A 31 6.22 -10.64 -7.29
C LEU A 31 5.58 -9.41 -6.64
N GLY A 32 6.19 -8.83 -5.59
CA GLY A 32 5.69 -7.60 -4.96
C GLY A 32 5.64 -6.42 -5.95
N ARG A 33 6.65 -6.32 -6.84
CA ARG A 33 6.64 -5.32 -7.92
C ARG A 33 5.51 -5.57 -8.92
N LYS A 34 5.24 -6.84 -9.28
CA LYS A 34 4.13 -7.18 -10.18
C LYS A 34 2.78 -6.81 -9.54
N ILE A 35 2.57 -7.16 -8.28
CA ILE A 35 1.37 -6.78 -7.53
C ILE A 35 1.19 -5.27 -7.56
N MET A 36 2.21 -4.50 -7.17
CA MET A 36 2.14 -3.05 -7.20
C MET A 36 1.81 -2.49 -8.59
N ALA A 37 2.41 -3.04 -9.65
CA ALA A 37 2.09 -2.62 -11.01
C ALA A 37 0.60 -2.84 -11.35
N HIS A 38 0.02 -3.97 -10.94
CA HIS A 38 -1.42 -4.22 -11.13
C HIS A 38 -2.30 -3.27 -10.30
N LEU A 39 -1.93 -3.00 -9.04
CA LEU A 39 -2.66 -2.06 -8.18
C LEU A 39 -2.61 -0.63 -8.74
N MET A 40 -1.44 -0.18 -9.21
CA MET A 40 -1.28 1.14 -9.81
C MET A 40 -2.09 1.28 -11.11
N ALA A 41 -2.10 0.25 -11.96
CA ALA A 41 -2.92 0.25 -13.18
C ALA A 41 -4.42 0.32 -12.86
N TRP A 42 -4.86 -0.27 -11.74
CA TRP A 42 -6.24 -0.14 -11.27
C TRP A 42 -6.52 1.29 -10.79
N LEU A 43 -5.63 1.87 -9.98
CA LEU A 43 -5.78 3.26 -9.50
C LEU A 43 -5.82 4.26 -10.66
N GLU A 44 -5.00 4.08 -11.69
CA GLU A 44 -5.00 4.95 -12.89
C GLU A 44 -6.36 4.97 -13.61
N GLN A 45 -7.11 3.87 -13.54
CA GLN A 45 -8.43 3.76 -14.19
C GLN A 45 -9.59 4.24 -13.31
N HIS A 46 -9.43 4.26 -11.98
CA HIS A 46 -10.54 4.44 -11.03
C HIS A 46 -10.38 5.64 -10.10
N ALA A 47 -9.15 6.06 -9.79
CA ALA A 47 -8.89 7.17 -8.89
C ALA A 47 -8.97 8.50 -9.65
N PRO A 48 -9.82 9.44 -9.23
CA PRO A 48 -9.88 10.76 -9.84
C PRO A 48 -8.58 11.55 -9.58
N VAL A 49 -8.33 12.54 -10.43
CA VAL A 49 -7.18 13.44 -10.27
C VAL A 49 -7.23 14.11 -8.90
N GLY A 50 -6.14 14.00 -8.15
CA GLY A 50 -6.03 14.56 -6.79
C GLY A 50 -6.47 13.61 -5.67
N ALA A 51 -6.90 12.38 -5.98
CA ALA A 51 -7.12 11.36 -4.97
C ALA A 51 -5.84 11.11 -4.16
N TYR A 52 -5.99 11.01 -2.84
CA TYR A 52 -4.90 10.72 -1.93
C TYR A 52 -4.75 9.21 -1.78
N VAL A 53 -3.56 8.70 -2.09
CA VAL A 53 -3.24 7.27 -2.01
C VAL A 53 -2.14 7.05 -0.99
N SER A 54 -2.42 6.31 0.08
CA SER A 54 -1.47 6.03 1.17
C SER A 54 -1.20 4.54 1.34
N LEU A 55 -0.11 4.23 2.06
CA LEU A 55 0.22 2.90 2.54
C LEU A 55 1.18 3.01 3.74
N VAL A 56 1.22 1.97 4.57
CA VAL A 56 2.25 1.81 5.60
C VAL A 56 3.38 0.94 5.04
N ALA A 57 4.58 1.53 4.88
CA ALA A 57 5.68 0.91 4.15
C ALA A 57 6.71 0.25 5.07
N ASP A 58 6.75 -1.09 5.09
CA ASP A 58 7.88 -1.82 5.70
C ASP A 58 9.15 -1.79 4.84
N VAL A 59 8.99 -1.60 3.51
CA VAL A 59 10.09 -1.52 2.53
C VAL A 59 9.89 -0.31 1.60
N PRO A 60 10.19 0.91 2.06
CA PRO A 60 9.92 2.15 1.31
C PRO A 60 10.49 2.18 -0.11
N GLU A 61 11.64 1.57 -0.35
CA GLU A 61 12.35 1.60 -1.64
C GLU A 61 11.57 0.88 -2.75
N LEU A 62 10.70 -0.06 -2.41
CA LEU A 62 9.81 -0.70 -3.37
C LEU A 62 8.76 0.30 -3.86
N TYR A 63 8.12 1.00 -2.92
CA TYR A 63 7.00 1.90 -3.19
C TYR A 63 7.43 3.20 -3.84
N GLN A 64 8.61 3.70 -3.50
CA GLN A 64 9.21 4.88 -4.15
C GLN A 64 9.37 4.71 -5.67
N LYS A 65 9.56 3.48 -6.17
CA LYS A 65 9.61 3.19 -7.61
C LYS A 65 8.28 3.44 -8.33
N PHE A 66 7.17 3.54 -7.58
CA PHE A 66 5.83 3.84 -8.08
C PHE A 66 5.39 5.29 -7.77
N GLY A 67 6.31 6.14 -7.32
CA GLY A 67 6.05 7.56 -7.06
C GLY A 67 5.57 7.89 -5.64
N PHE A 68 5.45 6.90 -4.76
CA PHE A 68 5.19 7.15 -3.34
C PHE A 68 6.35 7.91 -2.71
N LYS A 69 6.03 8.81 -1.78
CA LYS A 69 7.00 9.58 -1.01
C LYS A 69 6.75 9.34 0.47
N LEU A 70 7.82 9.42 1.25
CA LEU A 70 7.67 9.51 2.70
C LEU A 70 7.01 10.85 3.02
N VAL A 71 6.07 10.85 3.96
CA VAL A 71 5.37 12.06 4.43
C VAL A 71 6.08 12.73 5.61
N ARG A 72 7.13 12.10 6.14
CA ARG A 72 8.02 12.66 7.17
C ARG A 72 9.03 13.64 6.56
N PRO A 73 9.49 14.66 7.31
CA PRO A 73 9.23 14.89 8.73
C PRO A 73 7.90 15.60 9.03
N GLU A 74 7.16 16.06 8.01
CA GLU A 74 5.96 16.87 8.22
C GLU A 74 4.80 16.08 8.83
N SER A 75 4.76 14.77 8.61
CA SER A 75 3.73 13.88 9.17
C SER A 75 4.31 12.49 9.43
N GLU A 76 3.74 11.80 10.43
CA GLU A 76 4.14 10.46 10.83
C GLU A 76 2.96 9.47 10.66
N GLY A 77 3.28 8.21 10.38
CA GLY A 77 2.30 7.13 10.39
C GLY A 77 1.86 6.80 11.82
N MET A 78 0.56 6.61 12.04
CA MET A 78 0.01 6.28 13.36
C MET A 78 -0.98 5.12 13.21
N ALA A 79 -0.98 4.21 14.20
CA ALA A 79 -1.91 3.09 14.25
C ALA A 79 -2.47 2.95 15.67
N LEU A 80 -3.77 2.63 15.76
CA LEU A 80 -4.43 2.23 17.00
C LEU A 80 -5.08 0.87 16.76
N VAL A 81 -4.68 -0.14 17.54
CA VAL A 81 -5.38 -1.43 17.55
C VAL A 81 -6.54 -1.33 18.53
N TRP A 82 -7.76 -1.38 18.02
CA TRP A 82 -8.96 -1.24 18.83
C TRP A 82 -9.20 -2.50 19.68
N GLY A 83 -9.44 -2.32 20.98
CA GLY A 83 -9.82 -3.40 21.89
C GLY A 83 -8.67 -4.18 22.56
N SER A 84 -7.41 -3.81 22.30
CA SER A 84 -6.24 -4.42 22.96
C SER A 84 -5.71 -3.59 24.13
N GLN A 85 -6.61 -3.11 25.01
CA GLN A 85 -6.24 -2.71 26.35
C GLN A 85 -6.37 -3.94 27.26
N GLU A 86 -5.28 -4.70 27.41
CA GLU A 86 -5.13 -5.53 28.60
C GLU A 86 -4.87 -4.56 29.77
N GLY A 87 -5.76 -4.60 30.77
CA GLY A 87 -5.55 -3.91 32.04
C GLY A 87 -4.49 -4.59 32.89
#